data_AF-A0A954Z5C4-F1
#
_entry.id   AF-A0A954Z5C4-F1
#
_cell.length_a   1.000
_cell.length_b   1.000
_cell.length_c   1.000
_cell.angle_alpha   90.00
_cell.angle_beta   90.00
_cell.angle_gamma   90.00
#
_symmetry.space_group_name_H-M   'P 1'
#
loop_
_entity.id
_entity.type
_entity.pdbx_description
1 polymer ?
#
loop_
_entity_poly.entity_id
_entity_poly.type
_entity_poly.pdbx_seq_one_letter_code
_entity_poly.pdbx_strand_id
1 'polypeptide(L)'
;KLLAVPKLRRRYLRCVRTLAEESLAWENIGPIVERLRDAIDDDVAADTRKLSSFDAFVAATSSDAAAKANGRDGDRNLRRFMEERCKYLLEHPAVRDVKPLKSPRRTADRDRPID
;
A
#
# COMPACT_ATOMS: atom_id res chain seq x y z
N LYS A 1 -25.98 9.04 -3.05
CA LYS A 1 -25.27 7.73 -3.22
C LYS A 1 -24.42 7.79 -4.51
N LEU A 2 -23.09 7.84 -4.42
CA LEU A 2 -22.20 8.02 -5.59
C LEU A 2 -22.06 6.74 -6.44
N LEU A 3 -21.89 5.59 -5.79
CA LEU A 3 -21.74 4.28 -6.48
C LEU A 3 -23.07 3.70 -7.01
N ALA A 4 -24.19 4.36 -6.74
CA ALA A 4 -25.47 4.00 -7.35
C ALA A 4 -25.57 4.50 -8.80
N VAL A 5 -24.81 5.54 -9.18
CA VAL A 5 -24.77 6.06 -10.56
C VAL A 5 -23.85 5.17 -11.42
N PRO A 6 -24.35 4.51 -12.48
CA PRO A 6 -23.57 3.52 -13.23
C PRO A 6 -22.25 4.07 -13.82
N LYS A 7 -22.29 5.32 -14.33
CA LYS A 7 -21.10 6.00 -14.87
C LYS A 7 -20.01 6.20 -13.82
N LEU A 8 -20.40 6.62 -12.61
CA LEU A 8 -19.47 6.89 -11.50
C LEU A 8 -18.94 5.58 -10.90
N ARG A 9 -19.79 4.56 -10.75
CA ARG A 9 -19.37 3.22 -10.34
C ARG A 9 -18.33 2.63 -11.30
N ARG A 10 -18.56 2.73 -12.61
CA ARG A 10 -17.58 2.27 -13.62
C ARG A 10 -16.25 3.01 -13.46
N ARG A 11 -16.26 4.34 -13.32
CA ARG A 11 -15.02 5.11 -13.11
C ARG A 11 -14.28 4.67 -11.85
N TYR A 12 -15.00 4.48 -10.74
CA TYR A 12 -14.43 3.98 -9.48
C TYR A 12 -13.75 2.62 -9.65
N LEU A 13 -14.41 1.65 -10.28
CA LEU A 13 -13.83 0.32 -10.49
C LEU A 13 -12.55 0.37 -11.34
N ARG A 14 -12.50 1.27 -12.33
CA ARG A 14 -11.27 1.49 -13.11
C ARG A 14 -10.16 2.12 -12.26
N CYS A 15 -10.48 3.04 -11.33
CA CYS A 15 -9.49 3.54 -10.36
C CYS A 15 -8.96 2.42 -9.47
N VAL A 16 -9.84 1.56 -8.96
CA VAL A 16 -9.47 0.43 -8.09
C VAL A 16 -8.52 -0.52 -8.83
N ARG A 17 -8.83 -0.86 -10.08
CA ARG A 17 -7.93 -1.68 -10.89
C ARG A 17 -6.57 -1.02 -11.09
N THR A 18 -6.52 0.25 -11.48
CA THR A 18 -5.27 0.99 -11.64
C THR A 18 -4.47 1.03 -10.33
N LEU A 19 -5.11 1.23 -9.18
CA LEU A 19 -4.43 1.22 -7.88
C LEU A 19 -3.85 -0.16 -7.56
N ALA A 20 -4.60 -1.24 -7.82
CA ALA A 20 -4.12 -2.60 -7.60
C ALA A 20 -2.90 -2.91 -8.49
N GLU A 21 -2.96 -2.59 -9.79
CA GLU A 21 -1.89 -2.87 -10.75
C GLU A 21 -0.65 -1.99 -10.55
N GLU A 22 -0.82 -0.70 -10.23
CA GLU A 22 0.29 0.27 -10.25
C GLU A 22 0.74 0.72 -8.86
N SER A 23 -0.15 0.86 -7.89
CA SER A 23 0.19 1.51 -6.61
C SER A 23 0.40 0.52 -5.46
N LEU A 24 -0.40 -0.55 -5.42
CA LEU A 24 -0.37 -1.56 -4.36
C LEU A 24 0.55 -2.74 -4.67
N ALA A 25 0.98 -2.88 -5.93
CA ALA A 25 1.99 -3.86 -6.31
C ALA A 25 3.27 -3.67 -5.47
N TRP A 26 3.77 -4.76 -4.88
CA TRP A 26 4.88 -4.69 -3.93
C TRP A 26 6.16 -4.14 -4.58
N GLU A 27 6.34 -4.40 -5.87
CA GLU A 27 7.43 -3.87 -6.68
C GLU A 27 7.48 -2.34 -6.70
N ASN A 28 6.32 -1.68 -6.52
CA ASN A 28 6.21 -0.22 -6.54
C ASN A 28 6.19 0.39 -5.12
N ILE A 29 5.48 -0.24 -4.17
CA ILE A 29 5.36 0.30 -2.81
C ILE A 29 6.46 -0.17 -1.86
N GLY A 30 7.05 -1.34 -2.09
CA GLY A 30 8.11 -1.93 -1.28
C GLY A 30 9.31 -1.00 -1.07
N PRO A 31 9.89 -0.41 -2.14
CA PRO A 31 10.99 0.55 -2.00
C PRO A 31 10.61 1.81 -1.20
N ILE A 32 9.34 2.20 -1.22
CA ILE A 32 8.84 3.34 -0.41
C ILE A 32 8.79 2.95 1.06
N VAL A 33 8.28 1.75 1.36
CA VAL A 33 8.23 1.21 2.74
C VAL A 33 9.63 1.10 3.31
N GLU A 34 10.58 0.55 2.54
CA GLU A 34 11.97 0.43 2.95
C GLU A 34 12.59 1.79 3.26
N ARG A 35 12.50 2.74 2.33
CA ARG A 35 13.02 4.10 2.55
C ARG A 35 12.40 4.78 3.77
N LEU A 36 11.10 4.60 4.01
CA LEU A 36 10.43 5.20 5.17
C LEU A 36 10.82 4.50 6.47
N ARG A 37 11.04 3.17 6.44
CA ARG A 37 11.53 2.38 7.58
C ARG A 37 12.92 2.85 7.97
N ASP A 38 13.84 2.94 7.01
CA ASP A 38 15.23 3.38 7.24
C ASP A 38 15.30 4.85 7.70
N ALA A 39 14.30 5.68 7.38
CA ALA A 39 14.28 7.07 7.81
C ALA A 39 13.91 7.26 9.28
N ILE A 40 13.33 6.24 9.95
CA ILE A 40 12.81 6.35 11.32
C ILE A 40 13.24 5.20 12.23
N ASP A 41 14.05 4.25 11.75
CA ASP A 41 14.38 3.04 12.50
C ASP A 41 15.13 3.35 13.79
N ASP A 42 16.12 4.24 13.75
CA ASP A 42 16.85 4.72 14.92
C ASP A 42 15.94 5.40 15.95
N ASP A 43 15.02 6.25 15.48
CA ASP A 43 14.05 6.94 16.33
C ASP A 43 13.10 5.94 17.01
N VAL A 44 12.61 4.95 16.26
CA VAL A 44 11.75 3.89 16.80
C VAL A 44 12.53 3.00 17.76
N ALA A 45 13.80 2.72 17.51
CA ALA A 45 14.64 1.94 18.42
C ALA A 45 14.84 2.67 19.75
N ALA A 46 15.11 3.99 19.72
CA ALA A 46 15.33 4.83 20.89
C ALA A 46 14.05 5.17 21.69
N ASP A 47 12.86 5.06 21.09
CA ASP A 47 11.60 5.40 21.76
C ASP A 47 11.34 4.51 22.99
N THR A 48 11.23 5.10 24.18
CA THR A 48 10.94 4.38 25.44
C THR A 48 9.45 4.27 25.76
N ARG A 49 8.58 4.92 24.99
CA ARG A 49 7.13 4.99 25.19
C ARG A 49 6.33 4.20 24.15
N LYS A 50 6.99 3.56 23.18
CA LYS A 50 6.34 2.71 22.16
C LYS A 50 5.59 1.53 22.78
N LEU A 51 4.44 1.21 22.19
CA LEU A 51 3.55 0.12 22.64
C LEU A 51 3.97 -1.26 22.11
N SER A 52 4.86 -1.31 21.11
CA SER A 52 5.39 -2.51 20.47
C SER A 52 6.92 -2.50 20.51
N SER A 53 7.54 -3.68 20.38
CA SER A 53 9.00 -3.79 20.32
C SER A 53 9.54 -3.27 18.98
N PHE A 54 10.83 -2.94 18.96
CA PHE A 54 11.53 -2.60 17.72
C PHE A 54 11.52 -3.77 16.72
N ASP A 55 11.76 -5.00 17.19
CA ASP A 55 11.70 -6.20 16.34
C ASP A 55 10.32 -6.38 15.68
N ALA A 56 9.23 -6.06 16.40
CA ALA A 56 7.89 -6.11 15.84
C ALA A 56 7.70 -5.06 14.72
N PHE A 57 8.28 -3.87 14.88
CA PHE A 57 8.29 -2.84 13.82
C PHE A 57 9.07 -3.32 12.59
N VAL A 58 10.28 -3.86 12.78
CA VAL A 58 11.11 -4.40 11.69
C VAL A 58 10.38 -5.52 10.95
N ALA A 59 9.79 -6.47 11.68
CA ALA A 59 9.05 -7.57 11.07
C ALA A 59 7.76 -7.10 10.35
N ALA A 60 7.03 -6.13 10.89
CA ALA A 60 5.81 -5.60 10.27
C ALA A 60 6.11 -4.85 8.94
N THR A 61 7.29 -4.24 8.83
CA THR A 61 7.74 -3.46 7.67
C THR A 61 8.73 -4.21 6.77
N SER A 62 9.07 -5.46 7.13
CA SER A 62 10.02 -6.30 6.38
C SER A 62 9.53 -6.60 4.98
N SER A 63 10.48 -6.67 4.06
CA SER A 63 10.28 -7.21 2.71
C SER A 63 10.15 -8.73 2.69
N ASP A 64 10.39 -9.42 3.79
CA ASP A 64 10.03 -10.84 3.94
C ASP A 64 8.58 -10.97 4.41
N ALA A 65 7.71 -11.52 3.55
CA ALA A 65 6.29 -11.72 3.84
C ALA A 65 6.04 -12.78 4.94
N ALA A 66 7.03 -13.62 5.24
CA ALA A 66 6.97 -14.62 6.30
C ALA A 66 7.43 -14.07 7.67
N ALA A 67 7.98 -12.85 7.71
CA ALA A 67 8.41 -12.21 8.95
C ALA A 67 7.21 -12.04 9.90
N LYS A 68 7.31 -12.64 11.08
CA LYS A 68 6.28 -12.57 12.12
C LYS A 68 6.60 -11.48 13.11
N ALA A 69 5.67 -10.55 13.28
CA ALA A 69 5.89 -9.42 14.18
C ALA A 69 5.76 -9.78 15.67
N ASN A 70 5.19 -10.94 16.03
CA ASN A 70 5.03 -11.42 17.43
C ASN A 70 4.56 -10.33 18.44
N GLY A 71 3.93 -9.27 17.94
CA GLY A 71 3.62 -8.05 18.67
C GLY A 71 2.14 -7.95 18.97
N ARG A 72 1.76 -6.87 19.65
CA ARG A 72 0.37 -6.58 20.03
C ARG A 72 -0.58 -6.51 18.82
N ASP A 73 -0.03 -6.21 17.65
CA ASP A 73 -0.73 -6.13 16.37
C ASP A 73 -0.82 -7.46 15.61
N GLY A 74 -0.34 -8.58 16.17
CA GLY A 74 -0.34 -9.90 15.55
C GLY A 74 0.69 -10.04 14.41
N ASP A 75 0.55 -11.10 13.60
CA ASP A 75 1.41 -11.41 12.44
C ASP A 75 1.11 -10.50 11.21
N ARG A 76 0.88 -9.20 11.44
CA ARG A 76 0.58 -8.24 10.37
C ARG A 76 1.89 -7.72 9.75
N ASN A 77 2.15 -8.16 8.51
CA ASN A 77 3.25 -7.69 7.67
C ASN A 77 2.71 -6.92 6.45
N LEU A 78 3.30 -5.76 6.15
CA LEU A 78 2.84 -4.88 5.07
C LEU A 78 2.96 -5.53 3.70
N ARG A 79 4.04 -6.26 3.41
CA ARG A 79 4.21 -6.96 2.13
C ARG A 79 3.09 -7.96 1.92
N ARG A 80 2.90 -8.85 2.90
CA ARG A 80 1.84 -9.88 2.85
C ARG A 80 0.46 -9.24 2.64
N PHE A 81 0.15 -8.19 3.40
CA PHE A 81 -1.11 -7.46 3.25
C PHE A 81 -1.30 -6.89 1.84
N MET A 82 -0.27 -6.25 1.28
CA MET A 82 -0.34 -5.64 -0.06
C MET A 82 -0.50 -6.70 -1.15
N GLU A 83 0.25 -7.80 -1.08
CA GLU A 83 0.16 -8.92 -2.02
C GLU A 83 -1.24 -9.57 -1.98
N GLU A 84 -1.74 -9.92 -0.79
CA GLU A 84 -3.07 -10.51 -0.60
C GLU A 84 -4.17 -9.55 -1.07
N ARG A 85 -4.05 -8.26 -0.75
CA ARG A 85 -5.04 -7.25 -1.13
C ARG A 85 -5.04 -6.98 -2.63
N CYS A 86 -3.87 -6.88 -3.23
CA CYS A 86 -3.71 -6.71 -4.67
C CYS A 86 -4.33 -7.89 -5.41
N LYS A 87 -3.97 -9.13 -5.02
CA LYS A 87 -4.55 -10.35 -5.57
C LYS A 87 -6.08 -10.36 -5.48
N TYR A 88 -6.62 -10.11 -4.29
CA TYR A 88 -8.07 -10.05 -4.08
C TYR A 88 -8.77 -9.04 -5.01
N LEU A 89 -8.21 -7.84 -5.14
CA LEU A 89 -8.79 -6.79 -5.99
C LEU A 89 -8.74 -7.17 -7.46
N LEU A 90 -7.66 -7.78 -7.95
CA LEU A 90 -7.52 -8.19 -9.35
C LEU A 90 -8.40 -9.40 -9.71
N GLU A 91 -8.66 -10.28 -8.74
CA GLU A 91 -9.54 -11.44 -8.92
C GLU A 91 -11.03 -11.09 -8.75
N HIS A 92 -11.35 -9.98 -8.08
CA HIS A 92 -12.73 -9.59 -7.83
C HIS A 92 -13.49 -9.33 -9.16
N PRO A 93 -14.67 -9.97 -9.39
CA PRO A 93 -15.36 -9.92 -10.69
C PRO A 93 -15.63 -8.50 -11.22
N ALA A 94 -16.03 -7.58 -10.33
CA ALA A 94 -16.30 -6.19 -10.72
C ALA A 94 -15.06 -5.39 -11.16
N VAL A 95 -13.85 -5.87 -10.85
CA VAL A 95 -12.57 -5.18 -11.12
C VAL A 95 -11.82 -5.86 -12.26
N ARG A 96 -11.80 -7.19 -12.28
CA ARG A 96 -11.11 -7.99 -13.30
C ARG A 96 -11.48 -7.62 -14.73
N ASP A 97 -12.75 -7.30 -14.95
CA ASP A 97 -13.31 -7.12 -16.30
C ASP A 97 -13.34 -5.64 -16.75
N VAL A 98 -12.90 -4.68 -15.91
CA VAL A 98 -12.87 -3.25 -16.27
C VAL A 98 -11.49 -2.81 -16.74
N LYS A 99 -11.38 -2.05 -17.83
CA LYS A 99 -10.08 -1.52 -18.28
C LYS A 99 -9.50 -0.50 -17.27
N PRO A 100 -8.21 -0.56 -16.88
CA PRO A 100 -7.63 0.43 -15.99
C PRO A 100 -7.76 1.85 -16.56
N LEU A 101 -7.74 2.85 -15.68
CA LEU A 101 -7.57 4.23 -16.12
C LEU A 101 -6.17 4.38 -16.72
N LYS A 102 -6.06 5.17 -17.80
CA LYS A 102 -4.76 5.71 -18.18
C LYS A 102 -4.33 6.62 -17.04
N SER A 103 -3.44 6.11 -16.20
CA SER A 103 -2.82 6.89 -15.14
C SER A 103 -1.93 7.94 -15.83
N PRO A 104 -2.19 9.25 -15.69
CA PRO A 104 -1.10 10.18 -15.87
C PRO A 104 -0.14 9.85 -14.74
N ARG A 105 1.00 9.20 -15.06
CA ARG A 105 2.05 9.01 -14.06
C ARG A 105 2.24 10.37 -13.37
N ARG A 106 2.15 10.38 -12.04
CA ARG A 106 2.53 11.51 -11.19
C ARG A 106 4.04 11.69 -11.30
N THR A 107 4.53 12.20 -12.43
CA THR A 107 5.94 12.50 -12.66
C THR A 107 6.17 13.94 -13.14
N ALA A 108 5.14 14.78 -13.23
CA ALA A 108 5.30 16.15 -13.75
C ALA A 108 4.60 17.27 -12.95
N ASP A 109 3.71 16.95 -12.00
CA ASP A 109 2.85 17.97 -11.35
C ASP A 109 3.08 18.11 -9.83
N ARG A 110 4.22 17.62 -9.33
CA ARG A 110 4.66 17.87 -7.94
C ARG A 110 5.68 19.02 -7.84
N ASP A 111 6.31 19.40 -8.96
CA ASP A 111 7.29 20.48 -9.04
C ASP A 111 6.68 21.80 -9.54
N ARG A 112 5.34 21.88 -9.67
CA ARG A 112 4.69 23.16 -9.98
C ARG A 112 4.84 24.06 -8.76
N PRO A 113 5.51 25.23 -8.87
CA PRO A 113 5.56 26.20 -7.79
C PRO A 113 4.14 26.56 -7.38
N ILE A 114 3.89 26.63 -6.08
CA ILE A 114 2.69 27.27 -5.56
C ILE A 114 2.91 28.77 -5.76
N ASP A 115 2.33 29.32 -6.83
CA ASP A 115 2.16 30.77 -7.00
C ASP A 115 1.10 31.30 -6.03
#